data_AF-P0DP58-F1
#
_entry.id   AF-P0DP58-F1
#
_cell.length_a   1.000
_cell.length_b   1.000
_cell.length_c   1.000
_cell.angle_alpha   90.00
_cell.angle_beta   90.00
_cell.angle_gamma   90.00
#
_symmetry.space_group_name_H-M   'P 1'
#
loop_
_entity.id
_entity.type
_entity.pdbx_description
1 polymer ?
#
loop_
_entity_poly.entity_id
_entity_poly.type
_entity_poly.pdbx_seq_one_letter_code
_entity_poly.pdbx_strand_id
1 'polypeptide(L)'
;MTPLLTLILVVLMGLPLAQALDCHVCAYNGDNCFNPMRCPAMVAYCMTTRTYYTPTRMKVSKSCVPRCFETVYDGYSKHASTTSCCQYDLCNGTGLATPATLALAPILLATLWGLL
;
A
#
# COMPACT_ATOMS: atom_id res chain seq x y z
N MET A 1 -36.39 -3.39 -13.71
CA MET A 1 -35.68 -2.50 -12.76
C MET A 1 -34.43 -3.15 -12.15
N THR A 2 -34.46 -4.45 -11.81
CA THR A 2 -33.29 -5.22 -11.36
C THR A 2 -32.10 -5.34 -12.34
N PRO A 3 -32.25 -5.45 -13.68
CA PRO A 3 -31.08 -5.67 -14.55
C PRO A 3 -30.21 -4.42 -14.73
N LEU A 4 -30.79 -3.23 -14.52
CA LEU A 4 -30.04 -1.98 -14.61
C LEU A 4 -29.12 -1.81 -13.40
N LEU A 5 -29.60 -2.17 -12.21
CA LEU A 5 -28.85 -2.06 -10.96
C LEU A 5 -27.68 -3.06 -10.92
N THR A 6 -27.89 -4.28 -11.39
CA THR A 6 -26.80 -5.26 -11.54
C THR A 6 -25.76 -4.78 -12.55
N LEU A 7 -26.17 -4.18 -13.67
CA LEU A 7 -25.25 -3.60 -14.66
C LEU A 7 -24.41 -2.47 -14.04
N ILE A 8 -25.03 -1.54 -13.29
CA ILE A 8 -24.33 -0.43 -12.63
C ILE A 8 -23.31 -0.95 -11.62
N LEU A 9 -23.65 -1.97 -10.82
CA LEU A 9 -22.72 -2.58 -9.88
C LEU A 9 -21.52 -3.22 -10.59
N VAL A 10 -21.75 -3.99 -11.66
CA VAL A 10 -20.66 -4.60 -12.44
C VAL A 10 -19.74 -3.54 -13.04
N VAL A 11 -20.31 -2.45 -13.57
CA VAL A 11 -19.55 -1.32 -14.11
C VAL A 11 -18.72 -0.66 -13.02
N LEU A 12 -19.31 -0.34 -11.85
CA LEU A 12 -18.60 0.31 -10.75
C LEU A 12 -17.45 -0.54 -10.19
N MET A 13 -17.64 -1.86 -10.12
CA MET A 13 -16.59 -2.81 -9.71
C MET A 13 -15.49 -2.98 -10.76
N GLY A 14 -15.79 -2.70 -12.03
CA GLY A 14 -14.85 -2.76 -13.15
C GLY A 14 -14.13 -1.45 -13.45
N LEU A 15 -14.60 -0.31 -12.92
CA LEU A 15 -13.92 0.97 -13.10
C LEU A 15 -12.60 0.96 -12.32
N PRO A 16 -11.43 1.08 -12.99
CA PRO A 16 -10.20 1.32 -12.28
C PRO A 16 -10.31 2.71 -11.64
N LEU A 17 -10.57 2.75 -10.34
CA LEU A 17 -10.54 3.98 -9.59
C LEU A 17 -9.08 4.43 -9.55
N ALA A 18 -8.69 5.26 -10.53
CA ALA A 18 -7.37 5.88 -10.62
C ALA A 18 -7.26 6.94 -9.52
N GLN A 19 -7.33 6.51 -8.26
CA GLN A 19 -7.06 7.35 -7.12
C GLN A 19 -5.55 7.51 -7.03
N ALA A 20 -5.10 8.76 -7.10
CA ALA A 20 -3.75 9.08 -6.66
C ALA A 20 -3.60 8.59 -5.21
N LEU A 21 -2.56 7.81 -4.95
CA LEU A 21 -2.27 7.25 -3.64
C LEU A 21 -1.70 8.36 -2.73
N ASP A 22 -2.08 8.39 -1.47
CA ASP A 22 -1.35 9.17 -0.46
C ASP A 22 -0.26 8.28 0.16
N CYS A 23 0.99 8.71 0.15
CA CYS A 23 2.11 7.96 0.73
C CYS A 23 2.97 8.86 1.61
N HIS A 24 3.74 8.28 2.53
CA HIS A 24 4.84 9.02 3.13
C HIS A 24 6.01 9.11 2.14
N VAL A 25 6.56 10.32 1.96
CA VAL A 25 7.72 10.59 1.09
C VAL A 25 8.79 11.31 1.89
N CYS A 26 9.82 10.59 2.31
CA CYS A 26 10.86 11.10 3.20
C CYS A 26 12.12 10.25 3.17
N ALA A 27 13.24 10.82 3.60
CA ALA A 27 14.48 10.09 3.85
C ALA A 27 15.03 10.51 5.21
N TYR A 28 15.32 9.55 6.09
CA TYR A 28 15.75 9.82 7.46
C TYR A 28 16.72 8.77 7.97
N ASN A 29 17.69 9.20 8.78
CA ASN A 29 18.61 8.32 9.48
C ASN A 29 17.96 7.86 10.79
N GLY A 30 17.29 6.72 10.72
CA GLY A 30 16.53 6.13 11.80
C GLY A 30 15.57 5.09 11.25
N ASP A 31 14.72 4.59 12.12
CA ASP A 31 13.91 3.41 11.81
C ASP A 31 12.67 3.74 10.97
N ASN A 32 12.21 4.98 11.07
CA ASN A 32 10.99 5.44 10.43
C ASN A 32 11.01 6.95 10.13
N CYS A 33 10.18 7.37 9.18
CA CYS A 33 9.93 8.78 8.87
C CYS A 33 8.51 8.95 8.34
N PHE A 34 7.93 10.13 8.58
CA PHE A 34 6.55 10.44 8.20
C PHE A 34 6.51 11.80 7.52
N ASN A 35 6.04 11.82 6.27
CA ASN A 35 5.75 13.04 5.53
C ASN A 35 4.68 12.73 4.48
N PRO A 36 3.39 12.75 4.85
CA PRO A 36 2.31 12.36 3.94
C PRO A 36 2.25 13.30 2.73
N MET A 37 2.13 12.73 1.55
CA MET A 37 2.11 13.44 0.28
C MET A 37 1.22 12.71 -0.73
N ARG A 38 0.47 13.47 -1.52
CA ARG A 38 -0.30 12.96 -2.65
C ARG A 38 0.64 12.56 -3.79
N CYS A 39 0.64 11.29 -4.16
CA CYS A 39 1.44 10.79 -5.28
C CYS A 39 0.84 11.21 -6.63
N PRO A 40 1.66 11.31 -7.70
CA PRO A 40 1.16 11.46 -9.07
C PRO A 40 0.21 10.31 -9.48
N ALA A 41 -0.75 10.57 -10.37
CA ALA A 41 -1.76 9.58 -10.79
C ALA A 41 -1.19 8.30 -11.42
N MET A 42 0.04 8.33 -11.93
CA MET A 42 0.75 7.16 -12.49
C MET A 42 1.33 6.21 -11.43
N VAL A 43 1.28 6.58 -10.15
CA VAL A 43 1.83 5.81 -9.04
C VAL A 43 0.79 4.84 -8.52
N ALA A 44 1.21 3.57 -8.34
CA ALA A 44 0.36 2.50 -7.84
C ALA A 44 0.86 1.89 -6.52
N TYR A 45 2.04 2.32 -6.03
CA TYR A 45 2.68 1.75 -4.85
C TYR A 45 3.34 2.82 -3.99
N CYS A 46 3.18 2.70 -2.67
CA CYS A 46 4.10 3.28 -1.71
C CYS A 46 5.28 2.33 -1.49
N MET A 47 6.50 2.82 -1.65
CA MET A 47 7.74 2.09 -1.44
C MET A 47 8.37 2.50 -0.12
N THR A 48 8.89 1.52 0.63
CA THR A 48 9.79 1.76 1.77
C THR A 48 11.07 0.97 1.58
N THR A 49 12.19 1.66 1.55
CA THR A 49 13.53 1.08 1.54
C THR A 49 14.20 1.33 2.89
N ARG A 50 14.68 0.28 3.53
CA ARG A 50 15.50 0.36 4.74
C ARG A 50 16.92 -0.11 4.43
N THR A 51 17.88 0.78 4.56
CA THR A 51 19.30 0.52 4.34
C THR A 51 20.02 0.50 5.69
N TYR A 52 20.52 -0.65 6.08
CA TYR A 52 21.30 -0.89 7.28
C TYR A 52 22.77 -0.55 7.03
N TYR A 53 23.35 0.33 7.83
CA TYR A 53 24.78 0.61 7.86
C TYR A 53 25.49 -0.26 8.91
N THR A 54 24.80 -0.50 10.02
CA THR A 54 25.15 -1.44 11.08
C THR A 54 23.87 -2.14 11.54
N PRO A 55 23.95 -3.18 12.40
CA PRO A 55 22.75 -3.78 12.99
C PRO A 55 21.87 -2.78 13.77
N THR A 56 22.42 -1.63 14.17
CA THR A 56 21.74 -0.61 14.99
C THR A 56 21.53 0.73 14.28
N ARG A 57 22.18 0.95 13.13
CA ARG A 57 22.02 2.18 12.35
C ARG A 57 21.45 1.85 10.99
N MET A 58 20.28 2.40 10.70
CA MET A 58 19.67 2.32 9.39
C MET A 58 19.22 3.70 8.89
N LYS A 59 19.02 3.77 7.58
CA LYS A 59 18.33 4.85 6.90
C LYS A 59 17.07 4.30 6.28
N VAL A 60 15.95 4.94 6.55
CA VAL A 60 14.68 4.69 5.88
C VAL A 60 14.50 5.71 4.76
N SER A 61 14.02 5.24 3.62
CA SER A 61 13.61 6.07 2.49
C SER A 61 12.24 5.61 2.04
N LYS A 62 11.31 6.54 1.91
CA LYS A 62 9.94 6.28 1.47
C LYS A 62 9.61 7.13 0.26
N SER A 63 8.93 6.54 -0.72
CA SER A 63 8.64 7.20 -2.00
C SER A 63 7.38 6.66 -2.68
N CYS A 64 6.87 7.45 -3.61
CA CYS A 64 5.82 7.08 -4.55
C CYS A 64 6.47 6.44 -5.80
N VAL A 65 6.06 5.24 -6.20
CA VAL A 65 6.62 4.57 -7.40
C VAL A 65 5.55 3.88 -8.28
N PRO A 66 5.70 3.89 -9.61
CA PRO A 66 4.76 3.20 -10.51
C PRO A 66 4.91 1.67 -10.47
N ARG A 67 6.12 1.19 -10.16
CA ARG A 67 6.48 -0.22 -10.02
C ARG A 67 7.35 -0.38 -8.79
N CYS A 68 7.13 -1.47 -8.06
CA CYS A 68 7.84 -1.73 -6.81
C CYS A 68 8.25 -3.21 -6.78
N PHE A 69 9.48 -3.47 -6.32
CA PHE A 69 10.04 -4.81 -6.20
C PHE A 69 10.48 -5.02 -4.76
N GLU A 70 9.84 -5.96 -4.07
CA GLU A 70 10.22 -6.28 -2.71
C GLU A 70 11.57 -7.01 -2.69
N THR A 71 12.41 -6.65 -1.72
CA THR A 71 13.66 -7.37 -1.48
C THR A 71 13.59 -8.01 -0.10
N VAL A 72 13.65 -9.33 -0.10
CA VAL A 72 13.70 -10.12 1.14
C VAL A 72 15.14 -10.12 1.65
N TYR A 73 15.30 -9.88 2.95
CA TYR A 73 16.58 -10.13 3.60
C TYR A 73 16.74 -11.64 3.77
N ASP A 74 17.58 -12.26 2.96
CA ASP A 74 17.87 -13.70 3.00
C ASP A 74 18.92 -14.08 4.06
N GLY A 75 19.43 -13.11 4.84
CA GLY A 75 20.43 -13.33 5.89
C GLY A 75 21.84 -13.67 5.38
N TYR A 76 22.00 -14.01 4.10
CA TYR A 76 23.26 -14.40 3.48
C TYR A 76 23.79 -13.37 2.48
N SER A 77 22.90 -12.59 1.86
CA SER A 77 23.28 -11.60 0.88
C SER A 77 23.72 -10.30 1.53
N LYS A 78 24.85 -9.75 1.05
CA LYS A 78 25.39 -8.41 1.39
C LYS A 78 24.44 -7.24 1.09
N HIS A 79 23.20 -7.51 0.70
CA HIS A 79 22.20 -6.49 0.49
C HIS A 79 21.67 -6.02 1.84
N ALA A 80 22.39 -5.08 2.43
CA ALA A 80 21.98 -4.35 3.62
C ALA A 80 20.76 -3.45 3.38
N SER A 81 20.05 -3.60 2.25
CA SER A 81 18.88 -2.82 1.88
C SER A 81 17.67 -3.73 1.63
N THR A 82 16.61 -3.51 2.38
CA THR A 82 15.32 -4.19 2.24
C THR A 82 14.29 -3.23 1.67
N THR A 83 13.45 -3.70 0.76
CA THR A 83 12.38 -2.92 0.13
C THR A 83 11.05 -3.62 0.36
N SER A 84 10.05 -2.84 0.77
CA SER A 84 8.67 -3.29 0.95
C SER A 84 7.72 -2.38 0.19
N CYS A 85 6.62 -2.96 -0.29
CA CYS A 85 5.70 -2.31 -1.21
C CYS A 85 4.25 -2.47 -0.73
N CYS A 86 3.42 -1.44 -0.88
CA CYS A 86 2.00 -1.51 -0.56
C CYS A 86 1.18 -0.53 -1.41
N GLN A 87 -0.14 -0.75 -1.53
CA GLN A 87 -1.00 -0.11 -2.55
C GLN A 87 -2.23 0.60 -1.96
N TYR A 88 -2.17 1.03 -0.70
CA TYR A 88 -3.27 1.77 -0.04
C TYR A 88 -2.74 3.02 0.66
N ASP A 89 -3.62 3.98 0.92
CA ASP A 89 -3.22 5.28 1.45
C ASP A 89 -2.45 5.14 2.78
N LEU A 90 -1.31 5.81 2.84
CA LEU A 90 -0.37 5.89 3.96
C LEU A 90 0.12 4.53 4.46
N CYS A 91 0.00 3.48 3.65
CA CYS A 91 0.37 2.11 4.01
C CYS A 91 1.83 1.95 4.42
N ASN A 92 2.70 2.79 3.89
CA ASN A 92 4.11 2.80 4.22
C ASN A 92 4.42 3.50 5.56
N GLY A 93 3.41 3.90 6.34
CA GLY A 93 3.58 4.49 7.67
C GLY A 93 3.92 3.45 8.75
N THR A 94 3.25 2.30 8.70
CA THR A 94 3.37 1.23 9.69
C THR A 94 4.41 0.21 9.25
N GLY A 95 5.45 -0.01 10.06
CA GLY A 95 6.31 -1.17 9.86
C GLY A 95 5.50 -2.43 10.07
N LEU A 96 5.20 -3.16 8.99
CA LEU A 96 4.46 -4.43 8.98
C LEU A 96 3.03 -4.31 9.56
N ALA A 97 2.05 -3.88 8.76
CA ALA A 97 0.65 -4.11 9.09
C ALA A 97 -0.15 -4.53 7.86
N THR A 98 -0.76 -5.71 7.97
CA THR A 98 -1.65 -6.37 7.03
C THR A 98 -2.80 -5.46 6.56
N PRO A 99 -3.20 -5.51 5.29
CA PRO A 99 -4.31 -4.70 4.78
C PRO A 99 -5.62 -5.05 5.51
N ALA A 100 -6.22 -4.06 6.17
CA ALA A 100 -7.50 -4.16 6.87
C ALA A 100 -8.72 -4.33 5.94
N THR A 101 -8.50 -4.46 4.62
CA THR A 101 -9.55 -4.50 3.60
C THR A 101 -10.44 -5.75 3.68
N LEU A 102 -10.02 -6.81 4.38
CA LEU A 102 -10.86 -8.00 4.59
C LEU A 102 -11.99 -7.80 5.62
N ALA A 103 -11.97 -6.73 6.43
CA ALA A 103 -12.98 -6.53 7.47
C ALA A 103 -14.35 -6.08 6.92
N LEU A 104 -14.40 -5.44 5.74
CA LEU A 104 -15.64 -4.88 5.17
C LEU A 104 -16.40 -5.86 4.26
N ALA A 105 -15.70 -6.86 3.70
CA ALA A 105 -16.30 -7.88 2.84
C ALA A 105 -17.47 -8.64 3.49
N PRO A 106 -17.40 -9.12 4.75
CA PRO A 106 -18.52 -9.86 5.35
C PRO A 106 -19.72 -8.95 5.68
N ILE A 107 -19.50 -7.67 5.96
CA ILE A 107 -20.58 -6.72 6.29
C ILE A 107 -21.43 -6.43 5.05
N LEU A 108 -20.79 -6.22 3.90
CA LEU A 108 -21.48 -6.05 2.61
C LEU A 108 -22.24 -7.32 2.19
N LEU A 109 -21.67 -8.51 2.43
CA LEU A 109 -22.35 -9.77 2.12
C LEU A 109 -23.61 -9.94 2.98
N ALA A 110 -23.54 -9.60 4.28
CA ALA A 110 -24.68 -9.72 5.20
C ALA A 110 -25.82 -8.74 4.87
N THR A 111 -25.51 -7.50 4.47
CA THR A 111 -26.55 -6.54 4.07
C THR A 111 -27.21 -6.93 2.76
N LEU A 112 -26.45 -7.46 1.79
CA LEU A 112 -26.99 -7.99 0.53
C LEU A 112 -27.93 -9.19 0.75
N TRP A 113 -27.60 -10.08 1.70
CA TRP A 113 -28.47 -11.20 2.06
C TRP A 113 -29.73 -10.78 2.83
N GLY A 114 -29.67 -9.69 3.61
CA GLY A 114 -30.83 -9.16 4.32
C GLY A 114 -31.81 -8.36 3.45
N LEU A 115 -31.41 -8.02 2.22
CA LEU A 115 -32.19 -7.24 1.26
C LEU A 115 -32.81 -8.09 0.13
N LEU A 116 -32.50 -9.39 0.07
CA LEU A 116 -33.05 -10.38 -0.87
C LEU A 116 -34.17 -11.19 -0.19
#